data_AF-A0A6M8BKB3-F1
#
_entry.id   AF-A0A6M8BKB3-F1
#
_cell.length_a   1.000
_cell.length_b   1.000
_cell.length_c   1.000
_cell.angle_alpha   90.00
_cell.angle_beta   90.00
_cell.angle_gamma   90.00
#
_symmetry.space_group_name_H-M   'P 1'
#
loop_
_entity.id
_entity.type
_entity.pdbx_description
1 polymer ?
#
loop_
_entity_poly.entity_id
_entity_poly.type
_entity_poly.pdbx_seq_one_letter_code
_entity_poly.pdbx_strand_id
1 'polypeptide(L)' 'MIDRLVRSALQTGCLSVESEGLIRQLLNSQLQSEVDLKALQLLHSAVQQGRVQREAPESVAPPGL' A
#
# COMPACT_ATOMS: atom_id res chain seq x y z
N MET A 1 -6.91 10.33 -4.01
CA MET A 1 -7.34 9.00 -4.53
C MET A 1 -6.65 7.88 -3.78
N ILE A 2 -5.40 8.11 -3.34
CA ILE A 2 -4.65 7.22 -2.47
C ILE A 2 -5.38 7.03 -1.12
N ASP A 3 -5.98 8.09 -0.56
CA ASP A 3 -6.74 8.00 0.70
C ASP A 3 -7.81 6.89 0.70
N ARG A 4 -8.53 6.66 -0.41
CA ARG A 4 -9.53 5.58 -0.50
C ARG A 4 -8.89 4.20 -0.51
N LEU A 5 -7.80 4.01 -1.26
CA LEU A 5 -7.06 2.74 -1.31
C LEU A 5 -6.48 2.41 0.06
N VAL A 6 -5.91 3.41 0.74
CA VAL A 6 -5.39 3.29 2.10
C VAL A 6 -6.49 2.91 3.09
N ARG A 7 -7.64 3.60 3.06
CA ARG A 7 -8.78 3.26 3.93
C ARG A 7 -9.29 1.85 3.70
N SER A 8 -9.34 1.41 2.44
CA SER A 8 -9.73 0.04 2.10
C SER A 8 -8.75 -0.96 2.72
N ALA A 9 -7.45 -0.77 2.51
CA ALA A 9 -6.41 -1.66 3.06
C ALA A 9 -6.42 -1.70 4.60
N LEU A 10 -6.76 -0.59 5.26
CA LEU A 10 -6.91 -0.54 6.72
C LEU A 10 -8.17 -1.24 7.21
N GLN A 11 -9.27 -1.20 6.45
CA GLN A 11 -10.51 -1.88 6.79
C GLN A 11 -10.40 -3.39 6.59
N THR A 12 -9.77 -3.81 5.49
CA THR A 12 -9.57 -5.23 5.17
C THR A 12 -8.39 -5.84 5.93
N GLY A 13 -7.46 -5.00 6.42
CA GLY A 13 -6.19 -5.45 6.99
C GLY A 13 -5.22 -6.02 5.95
N CYS A 14 -5.53 -5.88 4.65
CA CYS A 14 -4.73 -6.41 3.56
C CYS A 14 -4.55 -5.36 2.45
N LEU A 15 -3.30 -5.16 2.02
CA LEU A 15 -2.95 -4.37 0.85
C LEU A 15 -2.81 -5.30 -0.34
N SER A 16 -3.82 -5.31 -1.21
CA SER A 16 -3.81 -6.11 -2.44
C SER A 16 -2.80 -5.59 -3.46
N VAL A 17 -2.31 -6.49 -4.32
CA VAL A 17 -1.30 -6.17 -5.34
C VAL A 17 -1.76 -5.04 -6.28
N GLU A 18 -3.05 -5.03 -6.62
CA GLU A 18 -3.66 -3.98 -7.44
C GLU A 18 -3.58 -2.60 -6.76
N SER A 19 -3.94 -2.54 -5.48
CA SER A 19 -3.91 -1.30 -4.69
C SER A 19 -2.48 -0.78 -4.53
N GLU A 20 -1.51 -1.68 -4.32
CA GLU A 20 -0.10 -1.32 -4.28
C GLU A 20 0.39 -0.76 -5.63
N GLY A 21 0.01 -1.42 -6.74
CA GLY A 21 0.34 -0.97 -8.09
C GLY A 21 -0.20 0.43 -8.39
N LEU A 22 -1.46 0.69 -8.04
CA LEU A 22 -2.09 2.01 -8.19
C LEU A 22 -1.41 3.08 -7.34
N ILE A 23 -1.07 2.76 -6.09
CA ILE A 23 -0.33 3.69 -5.22
C ILE A 23 1.04 4.03 -5.84
N ARG A 24 1.78 3.04 -6.36
CA ARG A 24 3.07 3.27 -7.04
C ARG A 24 2.92 4.12 -8.30
N GLN A 25 1.89 3.88 -9.10
CA GLN A 25 1.61 4.70 -10.29
C GLN A 25 1.29 6.14 -9.92
N LEU A 26 0.46 6.34 -8.89
CA LEU A 26 0.11 7.67 -8.39
C LEU A 26 1.32 8.38 -7.74
N LEU A 27 2.21 7.64 -7.07
CA LEU A 27 3.48 8.18 -6.57
C LEU A 27 4.37 8.69 -7.70
N ASN A 28 4.42 7.99 -8.83
CA ASN A 28 5.18 8.42 -10.00
C ASN A 28 4.51 9.60 -10.75
N SER A 29 3.22 9.85 -10.51
CA SER A 29 2.55 11.05 -11.00
C SER A 29 2.82 12.24 -10.07
N GLN A 30 3.25 13.39 -10.60
CA GLN A 30 3.61 14.58 -9.80
C GLN A 30 2.42 15.28 -9.11
N LEU A 31 1.27 14.61 -8.95
CA LEU A 31 0.03 15.16 -8.41
C LEU A 31 -0.24 14.68 -6.97
N GLN A 32 0.78 14.67 -6.12
CA GLN A 32 0.61 14.26 -4.73
C GLN A 32 0.11 15.44 -3.89
N SER A 33 -1.15 15.39 -3.49
CA SER A 33 -1.71 16.33 -2.50
C SER A 33 -1.22 15.98 -1.09
N GLU A 34 -1.18 16.96 -0.18
CA GLU A 34 -0.87 16.72 1.25
C GLU A 34 -1.77 15.64 1.88
N VAL A 35 -3.01 15.50 1.39
CA VAL A 35 -3.95 14.47 1.83
C VAL A 35 -3.44 13.07 1.45
N ASP A 36 -2.93 12.90 0.23
CA ASP A 36 -2.42 11.62 -0.23
C ASP A 36 -1.10 11.28 0.49
N LEU A 37 -0.24 12.27 0.77
CA LEU A 37 0.97 12.08 1.60
C LEU A 37 0.66 11.60 3.02
N LYS A 38 -0.33 12.20 3.69
CA LYS A 38 -0.78 11.75 5.01
C LYS A 38 -1.35 10.33 4.97
N ALA A 39 -2.11 10.00 3.93
CA ALA A 39 -2.64 8.65 3.75
C ALA A 39 -1.51 7.62 3.56
N LEU A 40 -0.47 7.94 2.79
CA LEU A 40 0.69 7.08 2.59
C LEU A 40 1.46 6.83 3.89
N GLN A 41 1.68 7.89 4.69
CA GLN A 41 2.31 7.74 6.00
C GLN A 41 1.52 6.80 6.91
N LEU A 42 0.19 6.96 6.92
CA LEU A 42 -0.69 6.13 7.74
C LEU A 42 -0.69 4.66 7.28
N LEU A 43 -0.71 4.42 5.96
CA LEU A 43 -0.56 3.07 5.41
C LEU A 43 0.78 2.45 5.79
N HIS A 44 1.88 3.20 5.65
CA HIS A 44 3.21 2.72 5.99
C HIS A 44 3.31 2.33 7.47
N SER A 45 2.80 3.18 8.38
CA SER A 45 2.73 2.85 9.81
C SER A 45 1.88 1.60 10.08
N ALA A 46 0.75 1.43 9.39
CA ALA A 46 -0.11 0.27 9.58
C ALA A 46 0.55 -1.04 9.10
N VAL A 47 1.30 -0.99 7.99
CA VAL A 47 2.11 -2.13 7.51
C VAL A 47 3.22 -2.46 8.51
N GLN A 48 3.95 -1.46 8.99
CA GLN A 48 5.03 -1.64 9.99
C GLN A 48 4.52 -2.22 11.31
N GLN A 49 3.30 -1.84 11.73
CA GLN A 49 2.63 -2.37 12.92
C GLN A 49 2.04 -3.77 12.69
N GLY A 50 2.12 -4.33 11.49
CA GLY A 50 1.50 -5.61 11.13
C GLY A 50 -0.03 -5.56 11.07
N ARG A 51 -0.64 -4.37 11.11
CA ARG A 51 -2.10 -4.18 10.97
C ARG A 51 -2.57 -4.33 9.53
N VAL A 52 -1.68 -4.08 8.58
CA VAL A 52 -1.92 -4.28 7.15
C VAL A 52 -0.87 -5.24 6.61
N GLN A 53 -1.33 -6.35 6.04
CA GLN A 53 -0.46 -7.34 5.43
C GLN A 53 -0.44 -7.15 3.91
N ARG A 54 0.73 -7.26 3.28
CA ARG A 54 0.80 -7.23 1.81
C ARG A 54 0.35 -8.58 1.27
N GLU A 55 -0.53 -8.57 0.28
CA GLU A 55 -1.07 -9.77 -0.34
C GLU A 55 0.03 -10.60 -1.05
N ALA A 56 0.98 -9.91 -1.67
CA ALA A 56 2.24 -10.50 -2.13
C ALA A 56 3.38 -9.88 -1.32
N PRO A 57 3.88 -10.55 -0.26
CA PRO A 57 5.14 -10.14 0.33
C PRO A 57 6.24 -10.21 -0.74
N GLU A 58 7.10 -9.20 -0.78
CA GLU A 58 8.26 -9.09 -1.68
C GLU A 58 9.28 -10.25 -1.57
N SER A 59 9.01 -11.23 -0.71
CA SER A 59 9.69 -12.52 -0.63
C SER A 59 8.73 -13.66 -1.00
N VAL A 60 8.44 -13.79 -2.29
CA VAL A 60 8.47 -15.11 -2.91
C VAL A 60 9.77 -15.13 -3.71
N ALA A 61 10.87 -15.47 -3.03
CA ALA A 61 11.92 -16.18 -3.74
C ALA A 61 11.25 -17.46 -4.27
N PRO A 62 11.34 -17.77 -5.59
CA PRO A 62 10.91 -19.08 -6.04
C PRO A 62 11.68 -20.12 -5.22
N PRO A 63 11.02 -21.16 -4.67
CA PRO A 63 11.76 -22.27 -4.09
C PRO A 63 12.67 -22.81 -5.19
N GLY A 64 13.97 -22.89 -4.89
CA GLY A 64 15.00 -23.23 -5.86
C GLY A 64 14.64 -24.49 -6.66
N LEU A 65 14.85 -24.41 -7.97
CA LEU A 65 14.99 -25.55 -8.86
C LEU A 65 16.47 -25.86 -9.02
#